data_AF-A0A9X8YQ22-F1
#
_entry.id   AF-A0A9X8YQ22-F1
#
_cell.length_a   1.000
_cell.length_b   1.000
_cell.length_c   1.000
_cell.angle_alpha   90.00
_cell.angle_beta   90.00
_cell.angle_gamma   90.00
#
_symmetry.space_group_name_H-M   'P 1'
#
loop_
_entity.id
_entity.type
_entity.pdbx_description
1 polymer ?
#
loop_
_entity_poly.entity_id
_entity_poly.type
_entity_poly.pdbx_seq_one_letter_code
_entity_poly.pdbx_strand_id
1 'polypeptide(L)'
;SLNYVRSRPDLKGKKIGLFSRCMGGNATFFAMAKYPEQFNDVRCVVMPQPISMRAAVGVATELAGIPDRLDEIDERLAMVTSFHLDDMDPSVPARTNTSVPTFIYQVHDDVMTRPSDVQNIFDSMPVKEKQLHWIRNTTHRWDGYLYFQREPKLMLDWFNNYMS
;
A
#
# COMPACT_ATOMS: atom_id res chain seq x y z
N SER A 1 7.46 -13.61 -4.19
CA SER A 1 6.19 -14.34 -3.95
C SER A 1 5.59 -14.88 -5.25
N LEU A 2 5.38 -14.07 -6.28
CA LEU A 2 4.77 -14.51 -7.55
C LEU A 2 5.50 -15.68 -8.22
N ASN A 3 6.82 -15.59 -8.40
CA ASN A 3 7.62 -16.68 -8.97
C ASN A 3 7.50 -17.99 -8.18
N TYR A 4 7.45 -17.89 -6.84
CA TYR A 4 7.26 -19.06 -5.98
C TYR A 4 5.89 -19.70 -6.22
N VAL A 5 4.81 -18.91 -6.21
CA VAL A 5 3.44 -19.40 -6.49
C VAL A 5 3.36 -20.03 -7.89
N ARG A 6 3.95 -19.41 -8.91
CA ARG A 6 3.96 -19.94 -10.28
C ARG A 6 4.78 -21.23 -10.43
N SER A 7 5.83 -21.39 -9.62
CA SER A 7 6.67 -22.60 -9.65
C SER A 7 5.98 -23.84 -9.06
N ARG A 8 4.89 -23.65 -8.30
CA ARG A 8 4.17 -24.73 -7.61
C ARG A 8 3.27 -25.50 -8.59
N PRO A 9 3.49 -26.82 -8.80
CA PRO A 9 2.67 -27.59 -9.72
C PRO A 9 1.18 -27.64 -9.35
N ASP A 10 0.86 -27.66 -8.04
CA ASP A 10 -0.51 -27.72 -7.54
C ASP A 10 -1.28 -26.39 -7.67
N LEU A 11 -0.57 -25.29 -7.89
CA LEU A 11 -1.15 -23.96 -8.12
C LEU A 11 -1.17 -23.56 -9.59
N LYS A 12 -0.71 -24.44 -10.49
CA LYS A 12 -0.66 -24.18 -11.93
C LYS A 12 -2.06 -23.87 -12.47
N GLY A 13 -2.18 -22.77 -13.20
CA GLY A 13 -3.44 -22.31 -13.80
C GLY A 13 -4.45 -21.72 -12.81
N LYS A 14 -4.12 -21.59 -11.52
CA LYS A 14 -4.95 -20.84 -10.56
C LYS A 14 -4.79 -19.34 -10.81
N LYS A 15 -5.88 -18.59 -10.64
CA LYS A 15 -5.88 -17.12 -10.70
C LYS A 15 -5.12 -16.56 -9.52
N ILE A 16 -4.39 -15.46 -9.74
CA ILE A 16 -3.58 -14.80 -8.70
C ILE A 16 -4.25 -13.49 -8.32
N GLY A 17 -4.56 -13.33 -7.03
CA GLY A 17 -4.92 -12.07 -6.41
C GLY A 17 -3.95 -11.78 -5.27
N LEU A 18 -3.70 -10.50 -4.99
CA LEU A 18 -2.76 -10.08 -3.95
C LEU A 18 -3.48 -9.43 -2.77
N PHE A 19 -2.97 -9.68 -1.57
CA PHE A 19 -3.37 -8.98 -0.34
C PHE A 19 -2.11 -8.41 0.31
N SER A 20 -1.83 -7.14 0.01
CA SER A 20 -0.53 -6.50 0.27
C SER A 20 -0.64 -5.47 1.40
N ARG A 21 -0.47 -5.93 2.63
CA ARG A 21 -0.67 -5.15 3.87
C ARG A 21 0.46 -4.14 4.11
N CYS A 22 0.11 -2.90 4.45
CA CYS A 22 1.03 -1.84 4.87
C CYS A 22 2.17 -1.63 3.87
N MET A 23 3.43 -1.68 4.32
CA MET A 23 4.63 -1.63 3.49
C MET A 23 4.68 -2.74 2.43
N GLY A 24 3.93 -3.83 2.59
CA GLY A 24 3.74 -4.82 1.53
C GLY A 24 3.01 -4.23 0.32
N GLY A 25 2.07 -3.31 0.54
CA GLY A 25 1.42 -2.52 -0.51
C GLY A 25 2.42 -1.61 -1.23
N ASN A 26 3.24 -0.88 -0.47
CA ASN A 26 4.31 -0.06 -1.03
C ASN A 26 5.26 -0.89 -1.90
N ALA A 27 5.78 -2.00 -1.35
CA ALA A 27 6.66 -2.92 -2.06
C ALA A 27 6.00 -3.51 -3.31
N THR A 28 4.67 -3.69 -3.30
CA THR A 28 3.91 -4.13 -4.48
C THR A 28 3.96 -3.07 -5.58
N PHE A 29 3.77 -1.78 -5.28
CA PHE A 29 3.92 -0.72 -6.28
C PHE A 29 5.34 -0.63 -6.84
N PHE A 30 6.37 -0.67 -5.98
CA PHE A 30 7.76 -0.70 -6.44
C PHE A 30 8.05 -1.92 -7.33
N ALA A 31 7.51 -3.09 -6.99
CA ALA A 31 7.64 -4.28 -7.81
C ALA A 31 6.91 -4.13 -9.16
N MET A 32 5.70 -3.54 -9.19
CA MET A 32 4.96 -3.25 -10.42
C MET A 32 5.73 -2.28 -11.32
N ALA A 33 6.36 -1.25 -10.75
CA ALA A 33 7.17 -0.30 -11.50
C ALA A 33 8.43 -0.94 -12.09
N LYS A 34 9.09 -1.81 -11.31
CA LYS A 34 10.36 -2.42 -11.72
C LYS A 34 10.21 -3.63 -12.64
N TYR A 35 9.15 -4.42 -12.44
CA TYR A 35 8.91 -5.67 -13.15
C TYR A 35 7.44 -5.79 -13.59
N PRO A 36 6.94 -4.86 -14.42
CA PRO A 36 5.52 -4.79 -14.79
C PRO A 36 5.03 -6.08 -15.45
N GLU A 37 5.89 -6.78 -16.19
CA GLU A 37 5.55 -8.05 -16.85
C GLU A 37 5.20 -9.16 -15.85
N GLN A 38 5.73 -9.09 -14.63
CA GLN A 38 5.40 -10.02 -13.56
C GLN A 38 3.97 -9.82 -13.05
N PHE A 39 3.25 -8.78 -13.44
CA PHE A 39 1.90 -8.51 -12.95
C PHE A 39 0.81 -8.75 -14.01
N ASN A 40 1.17 -9.19 -15.21
CA ASN A 40 0.23 -9.42 -16.32
C ASN A 40 -0.88 -10.44 -16.02
N ASP A 41 -0.61 -11.45 -15.19
CA ASP A 41 -1.56 -12.49 -14.76
C ASP A 41 -2.14 -12.23 -13.35
N VAL A 42 -1.76 -11.12 -12.70
CA VAL A 42 -2.31 -10.70 -11.41
C VAL A 42 -3.65 -10.03 -11.67
N ARG A 43 -4.72 -10.62 -11.14
CA ARG A 43 -6.10 -10.24 -11.43
C ARG A 43 -6.56 -9.00 -10.67
N CYS A 44 -6.07 -8.83 -9.46
CA CYS A 44 -6.35 -7.66 -8.62
C CYS A 44 -5.43 -7.66 -7.38
N VAL A 45 -5.42 -6.53 -6.68
CA VAL A 45 -4.77 -6.39 -5.37
C VAL A 45 -5.69 -5.67 -4.38
N VAL A 46 -5.66 -6.11 -3.13
CA VAL A 46 -6.17 -5.37 -1.97
C VAL A 46 -4.97 -4.88 -1.16
N MET A 47 -4.92 -3.60 -0.84
CA MET A 47 -3.84 -2.96 -0.08
C MET A 47 -4.39 -2.34 1.22
N PRO A 48 -4.33 -3.10 2.32
CA PRO A 48 -4.63 -2.57 3.65
C PRO A 48 -3.60 -1.52 4.07
N GLN A 49 -4.04 -0.28 4.25
CA GLN A 49 -3.27 0.78 4.88
C GLN A 49 -1.85 1.02 4.33
N PRO A 50 -1.66 1.24 3.00
CA PRO A 50 -0.38 1.73 2.50
C PRO A 50 -0.06 3.09 3.12
N ILE A 51 1.22 3.46 3.15
CA ILE A 51 1.69 4.65 3.88
C ILE A 51 3.01 5.13 3.29
N SER A 52 3.22 6.43 3.12
CA SER A 52 4.56 6.95 2.76
C SER A 52 5.46 7.06 3.99
N MET A 53 6.76 6.84 3.79
CA MET A 53 7.73 6.94 4.88
C MET A 53 7.83 8.36 5.43
N ARG A 54 7.78 9.39 4.57
CA ARG A 54 7.80 10.79 5.01
C ARG A 54 6.58 11.14 5.87
N ALA A 55 5.38 10.70 5.51
CA ALA A 55 4.19 10.94 6.33
C ALA A 55 4.32 10.26 7.71
N ALA A 56 4.77 9.00 7.74
CA ALA A 56 4.92 8.25 8.98
C ALA A 56 5.95 8.88 9.93
N VAL A 57 7.13 9.24 9.40
CA VAL A 57 8.20 9.86 10.19
C VAL A 57 7.82 11.27 10.61
N GLY A 58 7.17 12.05 9.74
CA GLY A 58 6.66 13.38 10.08
C GLY A 58 5.72 13.35 11.28
N VAL A 59 4.71 12.48 11.25
CA VAL A 59 3.80 12.31 12.40
C VAL A 59 4.55 11.83 13.65
N ALA A 60 5.52 10.91 13.51
CA ALA A 60 6.34 10.47 14.63
C ALA A 60 7.16 11.61 15.26
N THR A 61 7.73 12.52 14.45
CA THR A 61 8.47 13.69 14.96
C THR A 61 7.57 14.69 15.68
N GLU A 62 6.35 14.91 15.19
CA GLU A 62 5.36 15.75 15.86
C GLU A 62 4.98 15.16 17.22
N LEU A 63 4.68 13.86 17.28
CA LEU A 63 4.37 13.16 18.53
C LEU A 63 5.53 13.16 19.53
N ALA A 64 6.76 13.17 19.03
CA ALA A 64 7.97 13.27 19.85
C ALA A 64 8.30 14.71 20.29
N GLY A 65 7.55 15.71 19.82
CA GLY A 65 7.79 17.12 20.15
C GLY A 65 9.00 17.74 19.44
N ILE A 66 9.42 17.17 18.31
CA ILE A 66 10.59 17.59 17.52
C ILE A 66 10.28 17.72 16.01
N PRO A 67 9.19 18.40 15.60
CA PRO A 67 8.72 18.43 14.21
C PRO A 67 9.73 19.05 13.24
N ASP A 68 10.59 19.93 13.74
CA ASP A 68 11.68 20.63 13.04
C ASP A 68 12.89 19.72 12.74
N ARG A 69 12.91 18.49 13.24
CA ARG A 69 14.02 17.53 13.05
C ARG A 69 13.79 16.53 11.92
N LEU A 70 12.67 16.61 11.20
CA LEU A 70 12.34 15.68 10.12
C LEU A 70 13.45 15.61 9.05
N ASP A 71 13.93 16.77 8.58
CA ASP A 71 14.94 16.81 7.52
C ASP A 71 16.31 16.30 8.01
N GLU A 72 16.67 16.58 9.27
CA GLU A 72 17.90 16.00 9.85
C GLU A 72 17.80 14.48 9.99
N ILE A 73 16.63 13.95 10.36
CA ILE A 73 16.39 12.51 10.42
C ILE A 73 16.50 11.89 9.02
N ASP A 74 15.94 12.55 8.00
CA ASP A 74 16.03 12.11 6.61
C ASP A 74 17.48 12.05 6.12
N GLU A 75 18.28 13.09 6.37
CA GLU A 75 19.71 13.10 6.03
C GLU A 75 20.48 11.97 6.74
N ARG A 76 20.20 11.75 8.03
CA ARG A 76 20.82 10.64 8.78
C ARG A 76 20.40 9.27 8.27
N LEU A 77 19.15 9.12 7.86
CA LEU A 77 18.65 7.91 7.24
C LEU A 77 19.40 7.66 5.92
N ALA A 78 19.47 8.67 5.05
CA ALA A 78 20.17 8.59 3.77
C ALA A 78 21.65 8.26 3.92
N MET A 79 22.34 8.79 4.95
CA MET A 79 23.74 8.41 5.23
C MET A 79 23.92 6.92 5.55
N VAL A 80 22.91 6.27 6.13
CA VAL A 80 22.98 4.86 6.55
C VAL A 80 22.45 3.91 5.48
N THR A 81 21.41 4.31 4.76
CA THR A 81 20.67 3.45 3.82
C THR A 81 20.92 3.80 2.36
N SER A 82 21.48 4.97 2.08
CA SER A 82 21.55 5.61 0.76
C SER A 82 20.18 5.97 0.16
N PHE A 83 19.12 6.01 0.98
CA PHE A 83 17.77 6.40 0.56
C PHE A 83 17.19 7.48 1.47
N HIS A 84 16.65 8.52 0.85
CA HIS A 84 15.78 9.48 1.52
C HIS A 84 14.39 8.89 1.73
N LEU A 85 13.62 9.50 2.64
CA LEU A 85 12.22 9.15 2.91
C LEU A 85 11.36 9.18 1.65
N ASP A 86 11.61 10.14 0.75
CA ASP A 86 10.85 10.33 -0.48
C ASP A 86 11.24 9.34 -1.57
N ASP A 87 12.45 8.77 -1.54
CA ASP A 87 12.84 7.67 -2.44
C ASP A 87 12.02 6.41 -2.17
N MET A 88 11.42 6.32 -0.98
CA MET A 88 10.57 5.21 -0.54
C MET A 88 9.08 5.54 -0.59
N ASP A 89 8.68 6.68 -1.16
CA ASP A 89 7.26 7.04 -1.32
C ASP A 89 6.58 6.12 -2.34
N PRO A 90 5.55 5.35 -1.95
CA PRO A 90 4.80 4.51 -2.87
C PRO A 90 3.98 5.28 -3.92
N SER A 91 3.72 6.58 -3.75
CA SER A 91 2.93 7.38 -4.70
C SER A 91 3.63 7.53 -6.06
N VAL A 92 4.97 7.54 -6.07
CA VAL A 92 5.77 7.63 -7.29
C VAL A 92 5.66 6.35 -8.14
N PRO A 93 5.98 5.14 -7.64
CA PRO A 93 5.81 3.91 -8.41
C PRO A 93 4.34 3.55 -8.63
N ALA A 94 3.39 4.02 -7.81
CA ALA A 94 1.95 3.82 -8.06
C ALA A 94 1.50 4.39 -9.41
N ARG A 95 2.19 5.42 -9.94
CA ARG A 95 1.93 6.02 -11.26
C ARG A 95 2.13 5.05 -12.42
N THR A 96 2.86 3.95 -12.21
CA THR A 96 3.08 2.95 -13.25
C THR A 96 2.01 1.85 -13.23
N ASN A 97 1.12 1.82 -12.24
CA ASN A 97 0.07 0.83 -12.18
C ASN A 97 -1.07 1.19 -13.16
N THR A 98 -0.96 0.70 -14.38
CA THR A 98 -1.92 0.98 -15.47
C THR A 98 -2.97 -0.10 -15.66
N SER A 99 -2.78 -1.30 -15.07
CA SER A 99 -3.56 -2.48 -15.45
C SER A 99 -4.05 -3.35 -14.29
N VAL A 100 -3.51 -3.22 -13.07
CA VAL A 100 -3.89 -4.09 -11.96
C VAL A 100 -4.97 -3.41 -11.12
N PRO A 101 -6.22 -3.93 -11.12
CA PRO A 101 -7.28 -3.41 -10.29
C PRO A 101 -6.85 -3.35 -8.82
N THR A 102 -6.99 -2.19 -8.19
CA THR A 102 -6.45 -1.93 -6.85
C THR A 102 -7.51 -1.41 -5.88
N PHE A 103 -7.71 -2.14 -4.78
CA PHE A 103 -8.55 -1.70 -3.68
C PHE A 103 -7.71 -1.35 -2.46
N ILE A 104 -7.72 -0.07 -2.06
CA ILE A 104 -7.10 0.41 -0.82
C ILE A 104 -8.18 0.55 0.25
N TYR A 105 -7.87 0.15 1.49
CA TYR A 105 -8.67 0.58 2.64
C TYR A 105 -7.78 1.10 3.76
N GLN A 106 -8.22 2.15 4.46
CA GLN A 106 -7.39 2.86 5.43
C GLN A 106 -8.23 3.46 6.57
N VAL A 107 -7.70 3.47 7.79
CA VAL A 107 -8.27 4.26 8.89
C VAL A 107 -8.08 5.73 8.58
N HIS A 108 -9.19 6.48 8.50
CA HIS A 108 -9.16 7.88 8.08
C HIS A 108 -8.33 8.73 9.05
N ASP A 109 -8.61 8.65 10.35
CA ASP A 109 -7.96 9.46 11.38
C ASP A 109 -6.77 8.71 12.03
N ASP A 110 -6.03 7.95 11.23
CA ASP A 110 -4.91 7.13 11.69
C ASP A 110 -3.79 7.98 12.32
N VAL A 111 -3.46 7.70 13.58
CA VAL A 111 -2.39 8.41 14.33
C VAL A 111 -0.98 8.22 13.78
N MET A 112 -0.77 7.34 12.80
CA MET A 112 0.54 7.07 12.18
C MET A 112 0.72 7.77 10.84
N THR A 113 -0.31 8.41 10.28
CA THR A 113 -0.24 9.09 8.98
C THR A 113 -1.28 10.21 8.89
N ARG A 114 -1.57 10.69 7.69
CA ARG A 114 -2.63 11.66 7.40
C ARG A 114 -3.51 11.13 6.27
N PRO A 115 -4.82 11.45 6.23
CA PRO A 115 -5.67 11.07 5.11
C PRO A 115 -5.11 11.51 3.75
N SER A 116 -4.46 12.69 3.69
CA SER A 116 -3.86 13.22 2.47
C SER A 116 -2.75 12.34 1.90
N ASP A 117 -2.00 11.63 2.74
CA ASP A 117 -0.95 10.70 2.32
C ASP A 117 -1.55 9.55 1.48
N VAL A 118 -2.53 8.87 2.04
CA VAL A 118 -3.16 7.72 1.36
C VAL A 118 -4.02 8.16 0.18
N GLN A 119 -4.65 9.34 0.26
CA GLN A 119 -5.35 9.94 -0.88
C GLN A 119 -4.37 10.21 -2.03
N ASN A 120 -3.18 10.75 -1.76
CA ASN A 120 -2.16 10.99 -2.78
C ASN A 120 -1.68 9.70 -3.45
N ILE A 121 -1.47 8.63 -2.68
CA ILE A 121 -1.13 7.30 -3.23
C ILE A 121 -2.26 6.79 -4.14
N PHE A 122 -3.51 6.91 -3.69
CA PHE A 122 -4.68 6.49 -4.45
C PHE A 122 -4.84 7.27 -5.77
N ASP A 123 -4.71 8.59 -5.71
CA ASP A 123 -4.88 9.47 -6.86
C ASP A 123 -3.75 9.32 -7.88
N SER A 124 -2.54 8.98 -7.43
CA SER A 124 -1.39 8.77 -8.30
C SER A 124 -1.53 7.58 -9.25
N MET A 125 -2.35 6.57 -8.93
CA MET A 125 -2.57 5.42 -9.80
C MET A 125 -3.40 5.77 -11.04
N PRO A 126 -2.95 5.46 -12.27
CA PRO A 126 -3.73 5.71 -13.49
C PRO A 126 -4.77 4.62 -13.81
N VAL A 127 -4.70 3.43 -13.19
CA VAL A 127 -5.71 2.37 -13.38
C VAL A 127 -7.11 2.89 -13.05
N LYS A 128 -8.08 2.58 -13.90
CA LYS A 128 -9.47 3.03 -13.73
C LYS A 128 -10.19 2.22 -12.66
N GLU A 129 -9.89 0.93 -12.61
CA GLU A 129 -10.42 -0.04 -11.65
C GLU A 129 -9.71 0.12 -10.30
N LYS A 130 -9.99 1.23 -9.62
CA LYS A 130 -9.48 1.48 -8.26
C LYS A 130 -10.58 1.90 -7.30
N GLN A 131 -10.45 1.46 -6.05
CA GLN A 131 -11.35 1.82 -4.96
C GLN A 131 -10.56 2.22 -3.72
N LEU A 132 -11.06 3.22 -2.98
CA LEU A 132 -10.55 3.63 -1.68
C LEU A 132 -11.70 3.58 -0.66
N HIS A 133 -11.51 2.81 0.42
CA HIS A 133 -12.45 2.73 1.53
C HIS A 133 -11.85 3.33 2.79
N TRP A 134 -12.54 4.31 3.37
CA TRP A 134 -12.16 4.93 4.63
C TRP A 134 -12.88 4.28 5.80
N ILE A 135 -12.10 3.71 6.71
CA ILE A 135 -12.58 3.22 8.01
C ILE A 135 -12.64 4.42 8.94
N ARG A 136 -13.83 4.71 9.47
CA ARG A 136 -14.11 5.87 10.32
C ARG A 136 -14.41 5.44 11.75
N ASN A 137 -14.51 6.40 12.66
CA ASN A 137 -14.81 6.21 14.08
C ASN A 137 -13.71 5.45 14.86
N THR A 138 -12.46 5.54 14.40
CA THR A 138 -11.27 5.08 15.11
C THR A 138 -10.07 5.85 14.61
N THR A 139 -9.08 6.02 15.49
CA THR A 139 -7.76 6.56 15.15
C THR A 139 -6.68 5.46 15.17
N HIS A 140 -7.04 4.26 15.59
CA HIS A 140 -6.10 3.17 15.77
C HIS A 140 -5.85 2.45 14.45
N ARG A 141 -4.63 2.57 13.92
CA ARG A 141 -4.17 1.79 12.75
C ARG A 141 -4.45 0.29 12.87
N TRP A 142 -4.41 -0.27 14.08
CA TRP A 142 -4.68 -1.69 14.29
C TRP A 142 -6.12 -2.11 13.93
N ASP A 143 -7.09 -1.19 13.99
CA ASP A 143 -8.46 -1.49 13.56
C ASP A 143 -8.56 -1.68 12.05
N GLY A 144 -7.79 -0.92 11.25
CA GLY A 144 -7.68 -1.18 9.81
C GLY A 144 -7.05 -2.56 9.55
N TYR A 145 -6.06 -2.92 10.34
CA TYR A 145 -5.42 -4.23 10.26
C TYR A 145 -6.32 -5.40 10.64
N LEU A 146 -7.33 -5.17 11.49
CA LEU A 146 -8.35 -6.14 11.86
C LEU A 146 -9.63 -6.06 11.00
N TYR A 147 -9.70 -5.09 10.08
CA TYR A 147 -10.92 -4.79 9.34
C TYR A 147 -11.37 -5.94 8.45
N PHE A 148 -10.44 -6.65 7.80
CA PHE A 148 -10.79 -7.83 7.00
C PHE A 148 -11.38 -8.96 7.84
N GLN A 149 -10.89 -9.17 9.07
CA GLN A 149 -11.45 -10.20 9.95
C GLN A 149 -12.84 -9.83 10.47
N ARG A 150 -13.12 -8.54 10.67
CA ARG A 150 -14.38 -8.04 11.24
C ARG A 150 -15.45 -7.80 10.18
N GLU A 151 -15.07 -7.19 9.06
CA GLU A 151 -15.94 -6.73 7.98
C GLU A 151 -15.40 -7.17 6.61
N PRO A 152 -15.33 -8.48 6.31
CA PRO A 152 -14.64 -9.01 5.13
C PRO A 152 -15.32 -8.66 3.80
N LYS A 153 -16.60 -8.27 3.83
CA LYS A 153 -17.49 -8.23 2.66
C LYS A 153 -16.89 -7.45 1.49
N LEU A 154 -16.40 -6.23 1.71
CA LEU A 154 -15.86 -5.39 0.63
C LEU A 154 -14.66 -6.06 -0.08
N MET A 155 -13.77 -6.68 0.68
CA MET A 155 -12.58 -7.35 0.15
C MET A 155 -12.95 -8.64 -0.58
N LEU A 156 -13.88 -9.42 -0.02
CA LEU A 156 -14.37 -10.64 -0.67
C LEU A 156 -15.12 -10.34 -1.97
N ASP A 157 -15.97 -9.30 -1.97
CA ASP A 157 -16.67 -8.84 -3.18
C ASP A 157 -15.67 -8.38 -4.25
N TRP A 158 -14.63 -7.64 -3.85
CA TRP A 158 -13.55 -7.24 -4.75
C TRP A 158 -12.85 -8.44 -5.39
N PHE A 159 -12.41 -9.40 -4.58
CA PHE A 159 -11.78 -10.61 -5.10
C PHE A 159 -12.74 -11.40 -6.00
N ASN A 160 -14.01 -11.56 -5.61
CA ASN A 160 -15.00 -12.23 -6.42
C ASN A 160 -15.20 -11.54 -7.78
N ASN A 161 -15.20 -10.21 -7.84
CA ASN A 161 -15.37 -9.47 -9.09
C ASN A 161 -14.23 -9.71 -10.10
N TYR A 162 -12.99 -9.79 -9.63
CA TYR A 162 -11.81 -9.89 -10.52
C TYR A 162 -11.25 -11.32 -10.67
N MET A 163 -11.55 -12.20 -9.72
CA MET A 163 -11.04 -13.58 -9.67
C MET A 163 -12.10 -14.65 -9.99
N SER A 164 -13.38 -14.32 -10.12
CA SER A 164 -14.39 -15.28 -10.61
C SER A 164 -14.31 -15.54 -12.10
#